data_AF-A0A523BIJ8-F1
#
_entry.id   AF-A0A523BIJ8-F1
#
_cell.length_a   1.000
_cell.length_b   1.000
_cell.length_c   1.000
_cell.angle_alpha   90.00
_cell.angle_beta   90.00
_cell.angle_gamma   90.00
#
_symmetry.space_group_name_H-M   'P 1'
#
loop_
_entity.id
_entity.type
_entity.pdbx_description
1 polymer ?
#
loop_
_entity_poly.entity_id
_entity_poly.type
_entity_poly.pdbx_seq_one_letter_code
_entity_poly.pdbx_strand_id
1 'polypeptide(L)'
;DLSRRMGNTFMLRFITPFRLVKDGDLVKNMDFYNIFPFMLRKYSAIMQQYVGTLDVDVRRALEESLKVKLRGERIREVKFKYKNEDQIFLSGDLVYSGKISLHIRRPLLFCQLSHIGKRSSFGFGWYEVLSI
;
A
#
# COMPACT_ATOMS: atom_id res chain seq x y z
N ASP A 1 0.61 -20.41 -4.88
CA ASP A 1 -0.70 -19.74 -4.91
C ASP A 1 -0.88 -18.90 -3.63
N LEU A 2 -0.34 -17.68 -3.61
CA LEU A 2 -0.42 -16.73 -2.48
C LEU A 2 -1.88 -16.27 -2.22
N SER A 3 -2.82 -16.60 -3.12
CA SER A 3 -4.20 -16.09 -3.13
C SER A 3 -5.13 -16.71 -2.09
N ARG A 4 -4.77 -17.89 -1.52
CA ARG A 4 -5.68 -18.72 -0.70
C ARG A 4 -5.50 -18.63 0.82
N ARG A 5 -4.44 -18.00 1.34
CA ARG A 5 -4.14 -18.02 2.80
C ARG A 5 -3.73 -16.65 3.39
N MET A 6 -4.40 -15.57 3.00
CA MET A 6 -4.36 -14.38 3.87
C MET A 6 -5.31 -14.62 5.03
N GLY A 7 -4.78 -14.84 6.24
CA GLY A 7 -5.56 -14.83 7.46
C GLY A 7 -6.24 -13.49 7.69
N ASN A 8 -7.04 -13.39 8.75
CA ASN A 8 -7.64 -12.12 9.15
C ASN A 8 -6.61 -11.13 9.68
N THR A 9 -5.37 -11.56 9.92
CA THR A 9 -4.23 -10.74 10.31
C THR A 9 -3.12 -10.90 9.29
N PHE A 10 -2.52 -9.79 8.86
CA PHE A 10 -1.44 -9.78 7.89
C PHE A 10 -0.49 -8.61 8.14
N MET A 11 0.76 -8.79 7.73
CA MET A 11 1.79 -7.77 7.76
C MET A 11 2.10 -7.26 6.36
N LEU A 12 2.28 -5.95 6.22
CA LEU A 12 3.02 -5.35 5.13
C LEU A 12 4.46 -5.14 5.60
N ARG A 13 5.38 -5.96 5.09
CA ARG A 13 6.81 -5.81 5.31
C ARG A 13 7.39 -4.96 4.18
N PHE A 14 7.75 -3.72 4.45
CA PHE A 14 8.38 -2.88 3.42
C PHE A 14 9.86 -3.26 3.27
N ILE A 15 10.19 -3.87 2.13
CA ILE A 15 11.55 -4.24 1.75
C ILE A 15 12.37 -2.98 1.42
N THR A 16 11.73 -1.99 0.80
CA THR A 16 12.35 -0.69 0.51
C THR A 16 11.57 0.45 1.16
N PRO A 17 12.22 1.57 1.53
CA PRO A 17 11.54 2.72 2.10
C PRO A 17 10.41 3.22 1.18
N PHE A 18 9.35 3.76 1.76
CA PHE A 18 8.16 4.21 1.05
C PHE A 18 7.85 5.66 1.37
N ARG A 19 7.24 6.38 0.43
CA ARG A 19 6.80 7.76 0.61
C ARG A 19 5.41 7.94 0.02
N LEU A 20 4.43 8.09 0.91
CA LEU A 20 3.04 8.37 0.56
C LEU A 20 2.77 9.85 0.83
N VAL A 21 2.32 10.56 -0.19
CA VAL A 21 2.04 12.01 -0.08
C VAL A 21 0.58 12.25 -0.42
N LYS A 22 -0.14 12.90 0.50
CA LYS A 22 -1.53 13.32 0.32
C LYS A 22 -1.59 14.82 0.61
N ASP A 23 -2.15 15.59 -0.32
CA ASP A 23 -2.34 17.04 -0.17
C ASP A 23 -1.04 17.81 0.15
N GLY A 24 0.09 17.35 -0.38
CA GLY A 24 1.42 17.93 -0.16
C GLY A 24 2.18 17.32 1.02
N ASP A 25 1.49 16.68 1.96
CA ASP A 25 2.06 16.18 3.21
C ASP A 25 2.40 14.69 3.17
N LEU A 26 3.46 14.33 3.90
CA LEU A 26 3.81 12.93 4.16
C LEU A 26 2.71 12.30 5.01
N VAL A 27 2.10 11.22 4.54
CA VAL A 27 1.14 10.44 5.32
C VAL A 27 1.88 9.79 6.49
N LYS A 28 1.54 10.17 7.72
CA LYS A 28 2.12 9.61 8.96
C LYS A 28 1.18 8.66 9.70
N ASN A 29 -0.14 8.83 9.57
CA ASN A 29 -1.10 7.86 10.10
C ASN A 29 -1.15 6.63 9.17
N MET A 30 -0.71 5.48 9.69
CA MET A 30 -0.59 4.22 8.95
C MET A 30 -1.87 3.36 8.99
N ASP A 31 -3.02 3.91 9.39
CA ASP A 31 -4.30 3.20 9.24
C ASP A 31 -4.51 2.76 7.79
N PHE A 32 -5.07 1.56 7.61
CA PHE A 32 -5.17 0.94 6.29
C PHE A 32 -5.93 1.81 5.29
N TYR A 33 -6.98 2.52 5.74
CA TYR A 33 -7.76 3.42 4.90
C TYR A 33 -6.97 4.66 4.41
N ASN A 34 -5.85 5.02 5.05
CA ASN A 34 -4.98 6.10 4.60
C ASN A 34 -3.97 5.62 3.54
N ILE A 35 -3.54 4.36 3.61
CA ILE A 35 -2.54 3.78 2.71
C ILE A 35 -3.19 3.15 1.47
N PHE A 36 -4.27 2.40 1.65
CA PHE A 36 -4.93 1.64 0.61
C PHE A 36 -5.33 2.48 -0.63
N PRO A 37 -5.77 3.75 -0.52
CA PRO A 37 -6.04 4.59 -1.69
C PRO A 37 -4.84 4.79 -2.62
N PHE A 38 -3.60 4.70 -2.12
CA PHE A 38 -2.41 4.76 -2.96
C PHE A 38 -2.26 3.49 -3.81
N MET A 39 -2.60 2.33 -3.26
CA MET A 39 -2.62 1.06 -3.99
C MET A 39 -3.73 1.05 -5.03
N LEU A 40 -4.95 1.42 -4.59
CA LEU A 40 -6.13 1.42 -5.44
C LEU A 40 -5.97 2.38 -6.64
N ARG A 41 -5.47 3.60 -6.42
CA ARG A 41 -5.20 4.54 -7.52
C ARG A 41 -4.20 3.98 -8.54
N LYS A 42 -3.11 3.37 -8.07
CA LYS A 42 -2.11 2.77 -8.97
C LYS A 42 -2.73 1.61 -9.76
N TYR A 43 -3.40 0.70 -9.07
CA TYR A 43 -4.08 -0.45 -9.67
C TYR A 43 -5.07 0.02 -10.74
N SER A 44 -5.99 0.91 -10.38
CA SER A 44 -7.00 1.44 -11.29
C SER A 44 -6.39 2.15 -12.49
N ALA A 45 -5.33 2.96 -12.30
CA ALA A 45 -4.66 3.65 -13.40
C ALA A 45 -4.02 2.67 -14.39
N ILE A 46 -3.33 1.64 -13.90
CA ILE A 46 -2.68 0.65 -14.77
C ILE A 46 -3.73 -0.22 -15.47
N MET A 47 -4.74 -0.70 -14.75
CA MET A 47 -5.83 -1.49 -15.34
C MET A 47 -6.56 -0.69 -16.42
N GLN A 48 -6.89 0.57 -16.15
CA GLN A 48 -7.54 1.42 -17.14
C GLN A 48 -6.65 1.66 -18.37
N GLN A 49 -5.36 1.90 -18.18
CA GLN A 49 -4.43 2.21 -19.26
C GLN A 49 -4.14 1.02 -20.19
N TYR A 50 -3.99 -0.19 -19.63
CA TYR A 50 -3.48 -1.35 -20.37
C TYR A 50 -4.49 -2.46 -20.57
N VAL A 51 -5.55 -2.53 -19.76
CA VAL A 51 -6.63 -3.52 -19.88
C VAL A 51 -7.93 -2.87 -20.36
N GLY A 52 -8.11 -1.57 -20.13
CA GLY A 52 -9.31 -0.81 -20.52
C GLY A 52 -10.53 -1.05 -19.61
N THR A 53 -10.41 -1.92 -18.61
CA THR A 53 -11.47 -2.23 -17.65
C THR A 53 -10.92 -2.37 -16.24
N LEU A 54 -11.75 -2.05 -15.24
CA LEU A 54 -11.43 -2.23 -13.83
C LEU A 54 -12.29 -3.36 -13.26
N ASP A 55 -11.65 -4.37 -12.70
CA ASP A 55 -12.33 -5.54 -12.15
C ASP A 55 -12.67 -5.40 -10.65
N VAL A 56 -12.45 -4.22 -10.06
CA VAL A 56 -12.81 -3.89 -8.67
C VAL A 56 -13.81 -2.74 -8.59
N ASP A 57 -14.72 -2.83 -7.64
CA ASP A 57 -15.58 -1.71 -7.26
C ASP A 57 -14.80 -0.77 -6.34
N VAL A 58 -14.47 0.42 -6.84
CA VAL A 58 -13.66 1.43 -6.13
C VAL A 58 -14.34 1.88 -4.84
N ARG A 59 -15.65 2.15 -4.89
CA ARG A 59 -16.39 2.64 -3.73
C ARG A 59 -16.41 1.58 -2.64
N ARG A 60 -16.76 0.35 -3.01
CA ARG A 60 -16.77 -0.78 -2.09
C ARG A 60 -15.38 -1.07 -1.52
N ALA A 61 -14.33 -0.99 -2.34
CA ALA A 61 -12.96 -1.19 -1.87
C ALA A 61 -12.56 -0.18 -0.77
N LEU A 62 -12.94 1.09 -0.95
CA LEU A 62 -12.70 2.14 0.04
C LEU A 62 -13.51 1.91 1.32
N GLU A 63 -14.80 1.60 1.21
CA GLU A 63 -15.67 1.30 2.35
C GLU A 63 -15.19 0.08 3.15
N GLU A 64 -14.70 -0.95 2.48
CA GLU A 64 -14.14 -2.15 3.12
C GLU A 64 -12.77 -1.85 3.78
N SER A 65 -11.97 -0.93 3.21
CA SER A 65 -10.67 -0.55 3.79
C SER A 65 -10.79 0.06 5.19
N LEU A 66 -11.90 0.74 5.50
CA LEU A 66 -12.19 1.31 6.84
C LEU A 66 -12.33 0.23 7.93
N LYS A 67 -12.65 -1.01 7.52
CA LYS A 67 -12.86 -2.15 8.40
C LYS A 67 -11.55 -2.89 8.72
N VAL A 68 -10.46 -2.57 8.01
CA VAL A 68 -9.13 -3.11 8.28
C VAL A 68 -8.43 -2.20 9.29
N LYS A 69 -8.08 -2.77 10.45
CA LYS A 69 -7.53 -2.03 11.60
C LYS A 69 -6.03 -2.24 11.71
N LEU A 70 -5.29 -1.17 11.96
CA LEU A 70 -3.89 -1.23 12.36
C LEU A 70 -3.81 -1.89 13.75
N ARG A 71 -2.90 -2.86 13.90
CA ARG A 71 -2.66 -3.58 15.16
C ARG A 71 -1.28 -3.31 15.74
N GLY A 72 -0.34 -2.94 14.89
CA GLY A 72 0.98 -2.54 15.30
C GLY A 72 1.77 -2.00 14.11
N GLU A 73 2.76 -1.19 14.42
CA GLU A 73 3.69 -0.65 13.44
C GLU A 73 5.09 -0.60 14.01
N ARG A 74 6.08 -0.79 13.15
CA ARG A 74 7.49 -0.57 13.46
C ARG A 74 8.07 0.24 12.32
N ILE A 75 7.87 1.55 12.37
CA ILE A 75 8.26 2.48 11.31
C ILE A 75 9.34 3.42 11.82
N ARG A 76 10.30 3.73 10.94
CA ARG A 76 11.29 4.78 11.13
C ARG A 76 11.35 5.71 9.93
N GLU A 77 11.71 6.96 10.18
CA GLU A 77 12.01 7.92 9.12
C GLU A 77 13.42 7.69 8.55
N VAL A 78 13.56 7.81 7.23
CA VAL A 78 14.84 7.74 6.51
C VAL A 78 14.88 8.90 5.53
N LYS A 79 16.01 9.61 5.48
CA LYS A 79 16.18 10.75 4.56
C LYS A 79 16.85 10.31 3.26
N PHE A 80 16.30 10.74 2.14
CA PHE A 80 16.88 10.58 0.81
C PHE A 80 16.97 11.93 0.12
N LYS A 81 18.11 12.21 -0.51
CA LYS A 81 18.28 13.41 -1.33
C LYS A 81 17.73 13.15 -2.73
N TYR A 82 16.81 13.99 -3.18
CA TYR A 82 16.26 13.96 -4.54
C TYR A 82 16.19 15.37 -5.11
N LYS A 83 16.81 15.58 -6.28
CA LYS A 83 16.97 16.93 -6.88
C LYS A 83 17.55 17.94 -5.89
N ASN A 84 18.58 17.53 -5.14
CA ASN A 84 19.24 18.31 -4.08
C ASN A 84 18.38 18.69 -2.86
N GLU A 85 17.15 18.18 -2.76
CA GLU A 85 16.29 18.37 -1.60
C GLU A 85 16.22 17.11 -0.74
N ASP A 86 16.29 17.27 0.57
CA ASP A 86 16.06 16.18 1.51
C ASP A 86 14.56 15.83 1.54
N GLN A 87 14.26 14.55 1.32
CA GLN A 87 12.92 14.02 1.40
C GLN A 87 12.86 12.89 2.43
N ILE A 88 11.84 12.95 3.29
CA ILE A 88 11.59 11.94 4.31
C ILE A 88 10.81 10.76 3.71
N PHE A 89 11.32 9.55 3.92
CA PHE A 89 10.67 8.29 3.61
C PHE A 89 10.43 7.55 4.91
N LEU A 90 9.50 6.60 4.88
CA LEU A 90 9.22 5.69 5.97
C LEU A 90 9.78 4.31 5.63
N SER A 91 10.24 3.56 6.63
CA SER A 91 10.75 2.21 6.45
C SER A 91 10.33 1.34 7.63
N GLY A 92 9.90 0.12 7.35
CA GLY A 92 9.59 -0.89 8.35
C GLY A 92 8.28 -1.64 8.08
N ASP A 93 7.63 -2.09 9.15
CA ASP A 93 6.54 -3.06 9.05
C ASP A 93 5.22 -2.52 9.61
N LEU A 94 4.11 -2.89 8.98
CA LEU A 94 2.75 -2.54 9.39
C LEU A 94 1.91 -3.81 9.56
N VAL A 95 1.28 -4.01 10.70
CA VAL A 95 0.43 -5.17 10.99
C VAL A 95 -1.02 -4.74 11.01
N TYR A 96 -1.84 -5.40 10.20
CA TYR A 96 -3.26 -5.14 10.08
C TYR A 96 -4.09 -6.35 10.45
N SER A 97 -5.33 -6.12 10.87
CA SER A 97 -6.35 -7.15 10.95
C SER A 97 -7.66 -6.70 10.30
N GLY A 98 -8.30 -7.57 9.54
CA GLY A 98 -9.61 -7.34 8.94
C GLY A 98 -9.88 -8.35 7.82
N LYS A 99 -11.15 -8.43 7.42
CA LYS A 99 -11.55 -9.28 6.29
C LYS A 99 -11.06 -8.67 4.98
N ILE A 100 -10.25 -9.40 4.22
CA ILE A 100 -9.73 -8.97 2.92
C ILE A 100 -10.59 -9.55 1.80
N SER A 101 -11.47 -8.72 1.25
CA SER A 101 -12.26 -9.01 0.06
C SER A 101 -11.40 -9.07 -1.21
N LEU A 102 -11.98 -9.51 -2.33
CA LEU A 102 -11.32 -9.42 -3.64
C LEU A 102 -11.00 -7.98 -4.05
N HIS A 103 -11.85 -7.02 -3.67
CA HIS A 103 -11.67 -5.60 -4.01
C HIS A 103 -10.48 -4.97 -3.29
N ILE A 104 -10.14 -5.44 -2.08
CA ILE A 104 -8.91 -5.06 -1.38
C ILE A 104 -7.73 -5.89 -1.89
N ARG A 105 -7.93 -7.22 -2.03
CA ARG A 105 -6.86 -8.16 -2.35
C ARG A 105 -6.18 -7.85 -3.67
N ARG A 106 -6.93 -7.50 -4.72
CA ARG A 106 -6.36 -7.24 -6.05
C ARG A 106 -5.37 -6.07 -6.06
N PRO A 107 -5.74 -4.84 -5.65
CA PRO A 107 -4.79 -3.74 -5.53
C PRO A 107 -3.61 -4.06 -4.59
N LEU A 108 -3.90 -4.74 -3.48
CA LEU A 108 -2.90 -5.09 -2.47
C LEU A 108 -1.83 -6.05 -3.01
N LEU A 109 -2.21 -7.12 -3.69
CA LEU A 109 -1.24 -8.07 -4.25
C LEU A 109 -0.55 -7.49 -5.49
N PHE A 110 -1.28 -6.72 -6.30
CA PHE A 110 -0.70 -6.03 -7.46
C PHE A 110 0.41 -5.04 -7.05
N CYS A 111 0.22 -4.31 -5.95
CA CYS A 111 1.20 -3.35 -5.45
C CYS A 111 2.41 -4.02 -4.75
N GLN A 112 2.39 -5.32 -4.45
CA GLN A 112 3.62 -6.04 -4.12
C GLN A 112 4.58 -6.09 -5.32
N LEU A 113 4.05 -6.23 -6.54
CA LEU A 113 4.84 -6.28 -7.78
C LEU A 113 5.18 -4.90 -8.31
N SER A 114 4.23 -3.97 -8.23
CA SER A 114 4.37 -2.62 -8.82
C SER A 114 4.81 -1.54 -7.83
N HIS A 115 5.04 -1.94 -6.57
CA HIS A 115 5.37 -1.08 -5.42
C HIS A 115 4.29 -0.01 -5.15
N ILE A 116 4.44 0.79 -4.10
CA ILE A 116 3.49 1.85 -3.74
C ILE A 116 4.16 3.22 -3.55
N GLY A 117 3.42 4.30 -3.79
CA GLY A 117 3.84 5.64 -3.42
C GLY A 117 4.75 6.33 -4.43
N LYS A 118 5.39 7.41 -3.98
CA LYS A 118 6.30 8.22 -4.80
C LYS A 118 7.59 7.44 -5.07
N ARG A 119 8.09 7.58 -6.29
CA ARG A 119 9.35 6.98 -6.77
C ARG A 119 9.36 5.46 -6.79
N SER A 120 8.20 4.85 -6.98
CA SER A 120 8.12 3.39 -7.16
C SER A 120 8.95 2.87 -8.33
N SER A 121 9.09 3.65 -9.40
CA SER A 121 9.94 3.32 -10.55
C SER A 121 11.44 3.28 -10.23
N PHE A 122 11.86 3.90 -9.13
CA PHE A 122 13.24 3.85 -8.63
C PHE A 122 13.42 2.76 -7.55
N GLY A 123 12.43 1.88 -7.36
CA GLY A 123 12.49 0.78 -6.41
C GLY A 123 11.92 1.09 -5.02
N PHE A 124 11.45 2.30 -4.73
CA PHE A 124 10.84 2.64 -3.44
C PHE A 124 9.43 2.05 -3.27
N GLY A 125 9.04 1.79 -2.03
CA GLY A 125 7.71 1.30 -1.68
C GLY A 125 7.45 -0.15 -2.05
N TRP A 126 8.50 -0.95 -2.18
CA TRP A 126 8.35 -2.38 -2.35
C TRP A 126 8.01 -3.02 -1.00
N TYR A 127 6.99 -3.89 -0.99
CA TYR A 127 6.60 -4.62 0.20
C TYR A 127 6.16 -6.04 -0.11
N GLU A 128 6.17 -6.86 0.92
CA GLU A 128 5.57 -8.19 0.96
C GLU A 128 4.37 -8.25 1.89
N VAL A 129 3.39 -9.08 1.53
CA VAL A 129 2.25 -9.43 2.38
C VAL A 129 2.53 -10.77 3.05
N LEU A 130 2.59 -10.79 4.38
CA LEU A 130 2.80 -12.01 5.16
C LEU A 130 1.56 -12.29 6.01
N SER A 131 1.04 -13.52 5.98
CA SER A 131 0.02 -13.94 6.96
C SER A 131 0.69 -14.20 8.30
N ILE A 132 0.06 -13.78 9.39
CA ILE A 132 0.54 -13.95 10.77
C ILE A 132 -0.53 -14.58 11.64
#